data_AF-A0A517M7H5-F1
#
_entry.id   AF-A0A517M7H5-F1
#
_cell.length_a   1.000
_cell.length_b   1.000
_cell.length_c   1.000
_cell.angle_alpha   90.00
_cell.angle_beta   90.00
_cell.angle_gamma   90.00
#
_symmetry.space_group_name_H-M   'P 1'
#
loop_
_entity.id
_entity.type
_entity.pdbx_description
1 polymer ?
#
loop_
_entity_poly.entity_id
_entity_poly.type
_entity_poly.pdbx_seq_one_letter_code
_entity_poly.pdbx_strand_id
1 'polypeptide(L)'
;MIKLSRELTEQALLHPNGVQCQGDGVDKTFFIIDAEVMLQMREAISRNDHAEIQAGINDMEAGRMQPAEEAHRHGREDLISRFKQ
;
A
#
# COMPACT_ATOMS: atom_id res chain seq x y z
N MET A 1 -21.49 -15.06 1.45
CA MET A 1 -21.04 -14.25 2.60
C MET A 1 -20.38 -15.22 3.57
N ILE A 2 -19.05 -15.18 3.72
CA ILE A 2 -18.33 -16.06 4.66
C ILE A 2 -18.60 -15.50 6.05
N LYS A 3 -19.17 -16.33 6.94
CA LYS A 3 -19.44 -15.93 8.32
C LYS A 3 -18.19 -16.25 9.13
N LEU A 4 -17.50 -15.22 9.60
CA LEU A 4 -16.35 -15.39 10.49
C LEU A 4 -16.81 -15.99 11.82
N SER A 5 -15.92 -16.73 12.48
CA SER A 5 -16.18 -17.17 13.85
C SER A 5 -16.26 -15.94 14.76
N ARG A 6 -17.00 -16.09 15.87
CA ARG A 6 -17.13 -15.02 16.88
C ARG A 6 -15.76 -14.61 17.44
N GLU A 7 -14.91 -15.59 17.70
CA GLU A 7 -13.55 -15.40 18.21
C GLU A 7 -12.67 -14.60 17.23
N LEU A 8 -12.72 -14.92 15.93
CA LEU A 8 -11.98 -14.17 14.90
C LEU A 8 -12.48 -12.73 14.75
N THR A 9 -13.79 -12.52 14.89
CA THR A 9 -14.39 -11.18 14.88
C THR A 9 -13.93 -10.35 16.09
N GLU A 10 -13.93 -10.95 17.28
CA GLU A 10 -13.49 -10.29 18.51
C GLU A 10 -11.97 -9.98 18.47
N GLN A 11 -11.15 -10.89 17.94
CA GLN A 11 -9.72 -10.63 17.74
C GLN A 11 -9.47 -9.51 16.71
N ALA A 12 -10.19 -9.50 15.58
CA ALA A 12 -10.06 -8.44 14.58
C ALA A 12 -10.40 -7.05 15.13
N LEU A 13 -11.34 -6.95 16.08
CA LEU A 13 -11.68 -5.70 16.75
C LEU A 13 -10.60 -5.23 17.75
N LEU A 14 -9.84 -6.17 18.34
CA LEU A 14 -8.76 -5.86 19.28
C LEU A 14 -7.44 -5.50 18.60
N HIS A 15 -7.30 -5.86 17.31
CA HIS A 15 -6.08 -5.63 16.54
C HIS A 15 -6.33 -4.61 15.43
N PRO A 16 -5.97 -3.32 15.65
CA PRO A 16 -6.23 -2.25 14.67
C PRO A 16 -5.50 -2.45 13.33
N ASN A 17 -4.46 -3.28 13.30
CA ASN A 17 -3.70 -3.63 12.09
C ASN A 17 -4.19 -4.92 11.41
N GLY A 18 -5.30 -5.50 11.89
CA GLY A 18 -5.83 -6.77 11.44
C GLY A 18 -5.14 -7.99 12.05
N VAL A 19 -5.72 -9.16 11.79
CA VAL A 19 -5.30 -10.47 12.29
C VAL A 19 -4.94 -11.37 11.12
N GLN A 20 -3.74 -11.93 11.17
CA GLN A 20 -3.29 -12.95 10.23
C GLN A 20 -3.93 -14.29 10.59
N CYS A 21 -4.56 -14.94 9.62
CA CYS A 21 -5.27 -16.19 9.79
C CYS A 21 -4.76 -17.19 8.75
N GLN A 22 -4.45 -18.41 9.17
CA GLN A 22 -4.16 -19.49 8.24
C GLN A 22 -5.45 -20.25 7.95
N GLY A 23 -5.77 -20.45 6.67
CA GLY A 23 -6.96 -21.21 6.31
C GLY A 23 -6.72 -22.71 6.52
N ASP A 24 -7.59 -23.35 7.30
CA ASP A 24 -7.55 -24.81 7.43
C ASP A 24 -7.78 -25.46 6.05
N GLY A 25 -6.81 -26.27 5.60
CA GLY A 25 -6.88 -26.99 4.32
C GLY A 25 -6.50 -26.17 3.08
N VAL A 26 -6.01 -24.94 3.24
CA VAL A 26 -5.47 -24.13 2.14
C VAL A 26 -4.14 -23.54 2.56
N ASP A 27 -3.11 -23.68 1.72
CA ASP A 27 -1.81 -23.02 1.89
C ASP A 27 -1.93 -21.52 1.53
N LYS A 28 -2.84 -20.83 2.21
CA LYS A 28 -3.13 -19.42 2.03
C LYS A 28 -3.28 -18.76 3.39
N THR A 29 -2.57 -17.66 3.52
CA THR A 29 -2.70 -16.73 4.63
C THR A 29 -3.73 -15.68 4.27
N PHE A 30 -4.70 -15.48 5.15
CA PHE A 30 -5.70 -14.42 5.06
C PHE A 30 -5.38 -13.35 6.10
N PHE A 31 -5.68 -12.09 5.78
CA PHE A 31 -5.70 -11.01 6.76
C PHE A 31 -7.15 -10.57 6.94
N ILE A 32 -7.60 -10.59 8.19
CA ILE A 32 -8.89 -10.05 8.59
C ILE A 32 -8.63 -8.68 9.19
N ILE A 33 -9.21 -7.65 8.61
CA ILE A 33 -9.10 -6.28 9.07
C ILE A 33 -10.48 -5.66 9.12
N ASP A 34 -10.66 -4.67 9.99
CA ASP A 34 -11.87 -3.86 10.01
C ASP A 34 -12.08 -3.17 8.65
N ALA A 35 -13.34 -3.15 8.19
CA ALA A 35 -13.69 -2.67 6.87
C ALA A 35 -13.48 -1.15 6.72
N GLU A 36 -13.70 -0.38 7.79
CA GLU A 36 -13.49 1.07 7.78
C GLU A 36 -12.00 1.39 7.72
N VAL A 37 -11.18 0.66 8.48
CA VAL A 37 -9.71 0.79 8.42
C VAL A 37 -9.19 0.48 7.01
N MET A 38 -9.68 -0.58 6.38
CA MET A 38 -9.30 -0.91 5.00
C MET A 38 -9.69 0.18 3.99
N LEU A 39 -10.88 0.78 4.16
CA LEU A 39 -11.35 1.90 3.35
C LEU A 39 -10.44 3.12 3.51
N GLN A 40 -10.10 3.48 4.75
CA GLN A 40 -9.19 4.59 5.03
C GLN A 40 -7.79 4.37 4.45
N MET A 41 -7.23 3.16 4.57
CA MET A 41 -5.95 2.81 3.96
C MET A 41 -6.00 2.94 2.44
N ARG A 42 -7.06 2.44 1.80
CA ARG A 42 -7.26 2.57 0.36
C ARG A 42 -7.36 4.04 -0.07
N GLU A 43 -8.09 4.87 0.68
CA GLU A 43 -8.17 6.30 0.41
C GLU A 43 -6.83 6.99 0.58
N ALA A 44 -6.06 6.65 1.62
CA ALA A 44 -4.74 7.23 1.86
C ALA A 44 -3.76 6.91 0.72
N ILE A 45 -3.75 5.66 0.25
CA ILE A 45 -2.96 5.23 -0.91
C ILE A 45 -3.39 6.01 -2.15
N SER A 46 -4.70 6.05 -2.44
CA SER A 46 -5.25 6.78 -3.58
C SER A 46 -4.88 8.26 -3.56
N ARG A 47 -4.94 8.91 -2.39
CA ARG A 47 -4.54 10.33 -2.22
C ARG A 47 -3.05 10.54 -2.46
N ASN A 48 -2.19 9.62 -2.02
CA ASN A 48 -0.75 9.70 -2.27
C ASN A 48 -0.47 9.55 -3.78
N ASP A 49 -1.10 8.58 -4.44
CA ASP A 49 -0.96 8.38 -5.89
C ASP A 49 -1.43 9.62 -6.66
N HIS A 50 -2.55 10.23 -6.24
CA HIS A 50 -3.04 11.47 -6.84
C HIS A 50 -2.06 12.64 -6.68
N ALA A 51 -1.40 12.77 -5.52
CA ALA A 51 -0.42 13.82 -5.28
C ALA A 51 0.84 13.64 -6.13
N GLU A 52 1.34 12.41 -6.26
CA GLU A 52 2.51 12.10 -7.10
C GLU A 52 2.21 12.29 -8.59
N ILE A 53 1.03 11.85 -9.05
CA ILE A 53 0.57 12.07 -10.42
C ILE A 53 0.45 13.57 -10.72
N GLN A 54 -0.17 14.33 -9.82
CA GLN A 54 -0.34 15.78 -10.00
C GLN A 54 0.99 16.52 -9.98
N ALA A 55 1.94 16.10 -9.14
CA ALA A 55 3.30 16.64 -9.15
C ALA A 55 3.97 16.40 -10.51
N GLY A 56 3.85 15.19 -11.06
CA GLY A 56 4.34 14.88 -12.41
C GLY A 56 3.70 15.74 -13.51
N ILE A 57 2.39 15.98 -13.44
CA ILE A 57 1.69 16.86 -14.39
C ILE A 57 2.19 18.30 -14.28
N ASN A 58 2.35 18.81 -13.05
CA ASN A 58 2.87 20.17 -12.82
C ASN A 58 4.30 20.34 -13.32
N ASP A 59 5.14 19.30 -13.21
CA ASP A 59 6.50 19.29 -13.74
C ASP A 59 6.53 19.24 -15.27
N MET A 60 5.61 18.51 -15.90
CA MET A 60 5.40 18.53 -17.35
C MET A 60 5.00 19.94 -17.84
N GLU A 61 3.99 20.56 -17.23
CA GLU A 61 3.50 21.89 -17.61
C GLU A 61 4.55 22.98 -17.41
N ALA A 62 5.37 22.87 -16.36
CA ALA A 62 6.44 23.82 -16.08
C ALA A 62 7.74 23.55 -16.85
N GLY A 63 7.78 22.51 -17.70
CA GLY A 63 8.97 22.14 -18.47
C GLY A 63 10.12 21.59 -17.63
N ARG A 64 9.87 21.17 -16.38
CA ARG A 64 10.85 20.54 -15.48
C ARG A 64 10.97 19.03 -15.71
N MET A 65 10.91 18.63 -16.98
CA MET A 65 11.03 17.24 -17.39
C MET A 65 12.49 16.85 -17.51
N GLN A 66 12.85 15.70 -16.94
CA GLN A 66 14.16 15.08 -17.16
C GLN A 66 14.07 14.00 -18.25
N PRO A 67 15.13 13.79 -19.05
CA PRO A 67 15.21 12.66 -19.97
C PRO A 67 15.01 11.32 -19.25
N ALA A 68 14.41 10.36 -19.95
CA ALA A 68 14.07 9.05 -19.38
C ALA A 68 15.30 8.30 -18.85
N GLU A 69 16.44 8.45 -19.53
CA GLU A 69 17.72 7.85 -19.12
C GLU A 69 18.23 8.41 -17.79
N GLU A 70 18.03 9.70 -17.54
CA GLU A 70 18.42 10.35 -16.28
C GLU A 70 17.47 9.97 -15.15
N ALA A 71 16.16 9.93 -15.41
CA ALA A 71 15.17 9.43 -14.47
C ALA A 71 15.48 7.99 -14.02
N HIS A 72 15.84 7.14 -14.98
CA HIS A 72 16.14 5.74 -14.71
C HIS A 72 17.43 5.57 -13.90
N ARG A 73 18.46 6.39 -14.20
CA ARG A 73 19.71 6.42 -13.42
C ARG A 73 19.45 6.85 -11.98
N HIS A 74 18.74 7.97 -11.78
CA HIS A 74 18.41 8.47 -10.44
C HIS A 74 17.57 7.47 -9.65
N GLY A 75 16.52 6.89 -10.25
CA GLY A 75 15.68 5.89 -9.58
C GLY A 75 16.47 4.64 -9.17
N ARG A 76 17.43 4.21 -9.99
CA ARG A 76 18.32 3.07 -9.67
C ARG A 76 19.25 3.39 -8.50
N GLU A 77 19.83 4.59 -8.48
CA GLU A 77 20.72 5.05 -7.39
C GLU A 77 19.95 5.18 -6.06
N ASP A 78 18.75 5.75 -6.11
CA ASP A 78 17.86 5.88 -4.96
C ASP A 78 17.49 4.51 -4.39
N LEU A 79 17.11 3.56 -5.26
CA LEU A 79 16.79 2.19 -4.86
C LEU A 79 17.99 1.51 -4.19
N ILE A 80 19.18 1.61 -4.79
CA ILE A 80 20.42 1.03 -4.24
C ILE A 80 20.75 1.65 -2.86
N SER A 81 20.53 2.95 -2.68
CA SER A 81 20.81 3.65 -1.42
C SER A 81 19.97 3.12 -0.25
N ARG A 82 18.71 2.73 -0.51
CA ARG A 82 17.79 2.18 0.49
C ARG A 82 18.15 0.77 0.97
N PHE A 83 18.90 0.00 0.15
CA PHE A 83 19.38 -1.34 0.51
C PHE A 83 20.78 -1.36 1.12
N LYS A 84 21.43 -0.20 1.26
CA LYS A 84 22.76 -0.05 1.89
C LYS A 84 22.71 0.46 3.34
N GLN A 85 21.52 0.63 3.91
CA GLN A 85 21.30 0.86 5.35
C GLN A 85 21.12 -0.47 6.07
#